data_AF-A0A932KCH7-F1
#
_entry.id   AF-A0A932KCH7-F1
#
_cell.length_a   1.000
_cell.length_b   1.000
_cell.length_c   1.000
_cell.angle_alpha   90.00
_cell.angle_beta   90.00
_cell.angle_gamma   90.00
#
_symmetry.space_group_name_H-M   'P 1'
#
loop_
_entity.id
_entity.type
_entity.pdbx_description
1 polymer ?
#
loop_
_entity_poly.entity_id
_entity_poly.type
_entity_poly.pdbx_seq_one_letter_code
_entity_poly.pdbx_strand_id
1 'polypeptide(L)'
;MLYLETGKLPQATKRATKDRSIPAWPLPETGVTESTERWPMHYPMTETLIDIAIAEKRPDEVIRWYDQRQIGAVGWGWGVDRDDTVAEAVAGAYPDRALVIWKKLAEAYIAQTQPRAYAAAAGFLRKVHRLLEKRGKQEEWRSYLAQLRQVNARKRRLVEVLDDLVGRPIIER
;
A
#
# COMPACT_ATOMS: atom_id res chain seq x y z
N MET A 1 1.99 7.98 19.60
CA MET A 1 2.18 8.84 18.43
C MET A 1 0.93 9.71 18.19
N LEU A 2 0.57 10.64 19.08
CA LEU A 2 -0.72 11.35 18.95
C LEU A 2 -0.67 12.50 17.94
N TYR A 3 0.49 13.13 17.78
CA TYR A 3 0.64 14.29 16.89
C TYR A 3 0.38 13.91 15.44
N LEU A 4 1.00 12.83 14.93
CA LEU A 4 0.80 12.38 13.55
C LEU A 4 -0.65 11.97 13.26
N GLU A 5 -1.40 11.54 14.28
CA GLU A 5 -2.81 11.17 14.14
C GLU A 5 -3.74 12.40 14.17
N THR A 6 -3.41 13.44 14.94
CA THR A 6 -4.38 14.50 15.32
C THR A 6 -3.92 15.93 15.07
N GLY A 7 -2.65 16.15 14.76
CA GLY A 7 -2.01 17.47 14.68
C GLY A 7 -1.84 18.17 16.02
N LYS A 8 -2.20 17.52 17.13
CA LYS A 8 -2.13 18.13 18.47
C LYS A 8 -0.77 17.87 19.10
N LEU A 9 -0.02 18.95 19.33
CA LEU A 9 1.24 18.87 20.05
C LEU A 9 0.98 18.39 21.49
N PRO A 10 1.84 17.52 22.04
CA PRO A 10 1.80 17.22 23.47
C PRO A 10 2.08 18.52 24.25
N GLN A 11 1.08 18.98 25.01
CA GLN A 11 1.23 20.18 25.84
C GLN A 11 2.13 19.88 27.05
N ALA A 12 2.65 20.94 27.69
CA ALA A 12 3.41 20.85 28.94
C ALA A 12 2.61 20.26 30.11
N THR A 13 1.29 20.08 29.98
CA THR A 13 0.42 19.47 30.98
C THR A 13 -0.20 18.17 30.47
N LYS A 14 -0.31 17.17 31.37
CA LYS A 14 -0.91 15.87 31.07
C LYS A 14 -2.40 16.04 30.74
N ARG A 15 -2.85 15.39 29.67
CA ARG A 15 -4.28 15.27 29.34
C ARG A 15 -4.66 13.83 29.08
N ALA A 16 -5.85 13.47 29.54
CA ALA A 16 -6.52 12.22 29.20
C ALA A 16 -7.60 12.52 28.14
N THR A 17 -7.52 11.86 26.99
CA THR A 17 -8.66 11.74 26.07
C THR A 17 -9.32 10.39 26.26
N LYS A 18 -10.56 10.24 25.77
CA LYS A 18 -11.47 9.12 26.02
C LYS A 18 -10.89 7.72 25.73
N ASP A 19 -9.74 7.64 25.05
CA ASP A 19 -9.09 6.39 24.64
C ASP A 19 -7.57 6.34 24.91
N ARG A 20 -6.89 7.46 25.25
CA ARG A 20 -5.41 7.50 25.42
C ARG A 20 -4.95 8.59 26.41
N SER A 21 -3.88 8.31 27.18
CA SER A 21 -3.20 9.29 28.06
C SER A 21 -1.97 9.88 27.36
N ILE A 22 -1.85 11.22 27.35
CA ILE A 22 -0.72 11.92 26.71
C ILE A 22 0.23 12.42 27.82
N PRO A 23 1.48 11.93 27.89
CA PRO A 23 2.45 12.43 28.86
C PRO A 23 2.81 13.89 28.58
N ALA A 24 3.12 14.64 29.64
CA ALA A 24 3.55 16.02 29.55
C ALA A 24 4.88 16.14 28.81
N TRP A 25 5.02 17.17 27.99
CA TRP A 25 6.27 17.45 27.27
C TRP A 25 7.39 17.83 28.26
N PRO A 26 8.57 17.17 28.22
CA PRO A 26 9.62 17.36 29.23
C PRO A 26 10.54 18.56 28.98
N LEU A 27 10.43 19.23 27.82
CA LEU A 27 11.29 20.37 27.48
C LEU A 27 10.62 21.70 27.84
N PRO A 28 11.39 22.71 28.30
CA PRO A 28 10.89 24.04 28.61
C PRO A 28 10.46 24.79 27.33
N GLU A 29 9.60 25.80 27.49
CA GLU A 29 9.21 26.68 26.39
C GLU A 29 10.42 27.44 25.85
N THR A 30 10.67 27.35 24.54
CA THR A 30 11.92 27.82 23.91
C THR A 30 11.91 29.32 23.58
N GLY A 31 10.81 30.03 23.81
CA GLY A 31 10.67 31.45 23.47
C GLY A 31 10.72 31.77 21.97
N VAL A 32 10.73 30.73 21.12
CA VAL A 32 10.73 30.86 19.65
C VAL A 32 9.28 31.00 19.18
N THR A 33 9.00 32.01 18.37
CA THR A 33 7.69 32.19 17.74
C THR A 33 7.42 31.06 16.75
N GLU A 34 6.25 30.43 16.87
CA GLU A 34 5.81 29.40 15.93
C GLU A 34 5.79 29.98 14.51
N SER A 35 6.56 29.36 13.61
CA SER A 35 6.53 29.73 12.20
C SER A 35 5.15 29.39 11.63
N THR A 36 4.49 30.34 10.99
CA THR A 36 3.29 30.05 10.21
C THR A 36 3.65 29.05 9.10
N GLU A 37 3.13 27.83 9.20
CA GLU A 37 3.38 26.78 8.20
C GLU A 37 2.92 27.28 6.83
N ARG A 38 3.85 27.29 5.86
CA ARG A 38 3.56 27.71 4.48
C ARG A 38 2.55 26.79 3.78
N TRP A 39 2.36 25.58 4.27
CA TRP A 39 1.45 24.58 3.72
C TRP A 39 0.71 23.89 4.87
N PRO A 40 -0.63 23.84 4.87
CA PRO A 40 -1.38 23.17 5.91
C PRO A 40 -1.05 21.68 5.93
N MET A 41 -0.50 21.19 7.05
CA MET A 41 -0.36 19.75 7.27
C MET A 41 -1.73 19.10 7.38
N HIS A 42 -1.95 18.02 6.63
CA HIS A 42 -3.19 17.25 6.68
C HIS A 42 -3.04 16.10 7.67
N TYR A 43 -3.95 16.03 8.63
CA TYR A 43 -3.99 14.99 9.64
C TYR A 43 -5.23 14.09 9.45
N PRO A 44 -5.14 12.78 9.72
CA PRO A 44 -3.94 12.05 10.12
C PRO A 44 -2.90 11.97 8.99
N MET A 45 -1.61 12.01 9.33
CA MET A 45 -0.50 11.83 8.38
C MET A 45 -0.38 10.36 8.01
N THR A 46 -1.39 9.83 7.31
CA THR A 46 -1.55 8.40 7.02
C THR A 46 -0.31 7.79 6.37
N GLU A 47 0.39 8.56 5.53
CA GLU A 47 1.57 8.05 4.82
C GLU A 47 2.73 7.76 5.76
N THR A 48 3.06 8.71 6.64
CA THR A 48 4.09 8.51 7.66
C THR A 48 3.69 7.41 8.63
N LEU A 49 2.41 7.33 8.99
CA LEU A 49 1.89 6.31 9.89
C LEU A 49 1.99 4.90 9.28
N ILE A 50 1.75 4.75 7.98
CA ILE A 50 1.99 3.51 7.24
C ILE A 50 3.48 3.16 7.23
N ASP A 51 4.35 4.10 6.88
CA ASP A 51 5.81 3.88 6.82
C ASP A 51 6.36 3.42 8.19
N ILE A 52 5.90 4.05 9.27
CA ILE A 52 6.23 3.65 10.65
C ILE A 52 5.68 2.25 10.95
N ALA A 53 4.42 1.96 10.64
CA ALA A 53 3.82 0.66 10.92
C ALA A 53 4.52 -0.48 10.14
N ILE A 54 5.00 -0.23 8.92
CA ILE A 54 5.82 -1.16 8.14
C ILE A 54 7.16 -1.38 8.84
N ALA A 55 7.86 -0.30 9.25
CA ALA A 55 9.14 -0.39 9.95
C ALA A 55 9.03 -1.14 11.29
N GLU A 56 7.94 -0.93 12.02
CA GLU A 56 7.62 -1.63 13.27
C GLU A 56 7.09 -3.05 13.06
N LYS A 57 6.88 -3.48 11.80
CA LYS A 57 6.31 -4.80 11.43
C LYS A 57 4.93 -5.05 12.06
N ARG A 58 4.06 -4.03 12.02
CA ARG A 58 2.70 -4.05 12.59
C ARG A 58 1.64 -4.08 11.48
N PRO A 59 1.37 -5.25 10.87
CA PRO A 59 0.52 -5.34 9.68
C PRO A 59 -0.92 -4.87 9.93
N ASP A 60 -1.43 -4.98 11.17
CA ASP A 60 -2.75 -4.48 11.55
C ASP A 60 -2.85 -2.96 11.40
N GLU A 61 -1.82 -2.23 11.83
CA GLU A 61 -1.79 -0.78 11.71
C GLU A 61 -1.56 -0.33 10.27
N VAL A 62 -0.77 -1.09 9.50
CA VAL A 62 -0.60 -0.84 8.06
C VAL A 62 -1.95 -0.86 7.35
N ILE A 63 -2.75 -1.93 7.51
CA ILE A 63 -4.08 -2.01 6.88
C ILE A 63 -5.02 -0.92 7.41
N ARG A 64 -5.02 -0.67 8.73
CA ARG A 64 -5.88 0.36 9.32
C ARG A 64 -5.64 1.73 8.71
N TRP A 65 -4.38 2.15 8.61
CA TRP A 65 -4.02 3.45 8.04
C TRP A 65 -4.18 3.50 6.53
N TYR A 66 -3.92 2.39 5.84
CA TYR A 66 -4.17 2.25 4.41
C TYR A 66 -5.66 2.44 4.06
N ASP A 67 -6.55 1.82 4.83
CA ASP A 67 -8.00 1.92 4.60
C ASP A 67 -8.56 3.30 5.00
N GLN A 68 -7.95 3.95 5.99
CA GLN A 68 -8.35 5.30 6.45
C GLN A 68 -7.84 6.42 5.52
N ARG A 69 -6.93 6.08 4.60
CA ARG A 69 -6.34 7.02 3.65
C ARG A 69 -7.42 7.62 2.74
N GLN A 70 -7.61 8.93 2.84
CA GLN A 70 -8.52 9.67 1.96
C GLN A 70 -7.85 9.89 0.60
N ILE A 71 -8.30 9.15 -0.41
CA ILE A 71 -7.76 9.15 -1.78
C ILE A 71 -7.82 10.56 -2.45
N GLY A 72 -8.62 11.48 -1.92
CA GLY A 72 -8.79 12.85 -2.46
C GLY A 72 -8.01 13.97 -1.76
N ALA A 73 -7.40 13.74 -0.59
CA ALA A 73 -6.76 14.82 0.20
C ALA A 73 -5.22 14.84 0.11
N VAL A 74 -4.62 13.75 -0.37
CA VAL A 74 -3.16 13.62 -0.47
C VAL A 74 -2.74 13.81 -1.92
N GLY A 75 -2.26 15.02 -2.24
CA GLY A 75 -1.82 15.39 -3.58
C GLY A 75 -0.79 14.41 -4.17
N TRP A 76 -0.89 14.20 -5.50
CA TRP A 76 0.16 13.90 -6.49
C TRP A 76 1.44 13.11 -6.12
N GLY A 77 1.49 12.36 -5.01
CA GLY A 77 2.76 11.85 -4.46
C GLY A 77 2.73 10.42 -3.93
N TRP A 78 1.58 9.76 -3.91
CA TRP A 78 1.52 8.34 -3.60
C TRP A 78 1.55 7.52 -4.89
N GLY A 79 2.77 7.18 -5.28
CA GLY A 79 3.02 6.32 -6.42
C GLY A 79 2.69 4.86 -6.14
N VAL A 80 2.60 4.09 -7.23
CA VAL A 80 2.43 2.63 -7.26
C VAL A 80 3.40 1.90 -6.32
N ASP A 81 4.63 2.39 -6.19
CA ASP A 81 5.68 1.76 -5.39
C ASP A 81 5.30 1.63 -3.91
N ARG A 82 4.47 2.54 -3.39
CA ARG A 82 3.99 2.47 -2.00
C ARG A 82 2.85 1.47 -1.80
N ASP A 83 1.91 1.36 -2.75
CA ASP A 83 0.88 0.31 -2.71
C ASP A 83 1.52 -1.09 -2.73
N ASP A 84 2.59 -1.28 -3.52
CA ASP A 84 3.34 -2.53 -3.55
C ASP A 84 4.02 -2.83 -2.21
N THR A 85 4.66 -1.82 -1.60
CA THR A 85 5.32 -1.96 -0.30
C THR A 85 4.32 -2.31 0.81
N VAL A 86 3.12 -1.71 0.80
CA VAL A 86 2.03 -2.06 1.72
C VAL A 86 1.60 -3.51 1.52
N ALA A 87 1.35 -3.92 0.28
CA ALA A 87 0.92 -5.27 -0.02
C ALA A 87 1.95 -6.32 0.44
N GLU A 88 3.25 -6.04 0.23
CA GLU A 88 4.34 -6.90 0.72
C GLU A 88 4.36 -6.99 2.25
N ALA A 89 4.23 -5.86 2.95
CA ALA A 89 4.25 -5.80 4.41
C ALA A 89 3.08 -6.56 5.07
N VAL A 90 1.92 -6.60 4.40
CA VAL A 90 0.71 -7.25 4.94
C VAL A 90 0.52 -8.67 4.41
N ALA A 91 1.22 -9.10 3.36
CA ALA A 91 1.02 -10.41 2.72
C ALA A 91 1.12 -11.61 3.67
N GLY A 92 1.95 -11.51 4.72
CA GLY A 92 2.09 -12.56 5.73
C GLY A 92 0.88 -12.71 6.65
N ALA A 93 0.31 -11.60 7.12
CA ALA A 93 -0.80 -11.59 8.09
C ALA A 93 -2.18 -11.50 7.42
N TYR A 94 -2.26 -10.75 6.32
CA TYR A 94 -3.48 -10.45 5.57
C TYR A 94 -3.29 -10.77 4.08
N PRO A 95 -3.09 -12.07 3.71
CA PRO A 95 -2.81 -12.45 2.33
C PRO A 95 -3.93 -12.08 1.37
N ASP A 96 -5.19 -12.15 1.80
CA ASP A 96 -6.33 -11.77 0.95
C ASP A 96 -6.34 -10.26 0.65
N ARG A 97 -5.90 -9.41 1.59
CA ARG A 97 -5.75 -7.97 1.36
C ARG A 97 -4.60 -7.67 0.40
N ALA A 98 -3.45 -8.31 0.59
CA ALA A 98 -2.30 -8.16 -0.33
C ALA A 98 -2.67 -8.57 -1.77
N LEU A 99 -3.41 -9.67 -1.94
CA LEU A 99 -3.91 -10.10 -3.25
C LEU A 99 -4.77 -9.03 -3.91
N VAL A 100 -5.70 -8.41 -3.16
CA VAL A 100 -6.55 -7.34 -3.69
C VAL A 100 -5.73 -6.13 -4.16
N ILE A 101 -4.74 -5.71 -3.37
CA ILE A 101 -3.88 -4.57 -3.73
C ILE A 101 -3.07 -4.87 -5.00
N TRP A 102 -2.39 -6.01 -5.07
CA TRP A 102 -1.61 -6.36 -6.26
C TRP A 102 -2.46 -6.60 -7.51
N LYS A 103 -3.66 -7.19 -7.38
CA LYS A 103 -4.61 -7.32 -8.50
C LYS A 103 -5.03 -5.94 -9.01
N LYS A 104 -5.37 -5.01 -8.11
CA LYS A 104 -5.73 -3.63 -8.47
C LYS A 104 -4.58 -2.90 -9.19
N LEU A 105 -3.34 -3.06 -8.71
CA LEU A 105 -2.16 -2.49 -9.37
C LEU A 105 -1.98 -3.09 -10.78
N ALA A 106 -2.03 -4.41 -10.92
CA ALA A 106 -1.90 -5.07 -12.22
C ALA A 106 -2.95 -4.57 -13.22
N GLU A 107 -4.21 -4.46 -12.79
CA GLU A 107 -5.31 -3.99 -13.63
C GLU A 107 -5.17 -2.51 -14.01
N ALA A 108 -4.71 -1.66 -13.08
CA ALA A 108 -4.42 -0.26 -13.37
C ALA A 108 -3.32 -0.09 -14.43
N TYR A 109 -2.27 -0.92 -14.40
CA TYR A 109 -1.24 -0.92 -15.45
C TYR A 109 -1.74 -1.49 -16.77
N ILE A 110 -2.58 -2.53 -16.74
CA ILE A 110 -3.23 -3.07 -17.95
C ILE A 110 -4.09 -2.00 -18.64
N ALA A 111 -4.77 -1.16 -17.85
CA ALA A 111 -5.60 -0.07 -18.34
C ALA A 111 -4.78 1.04 -19.04
N GLN A 112 -3.51 1.24 -18.70
CA GLN A 112 -2.65 2.26 -19.34
C GLN A 112 -2.30 1.94 -20.80
N THR A 113 -2.59 0.73 -21.29
CA THR A 113 -2.44 0.30 -22.70
C THR A 113 -1.08 0.51 -23.38
N GLN A 114 -0.03 0.70 -22.58
CA GLN A 114 1.35 0.84 -23.08
C GLN A 114 2.16 -0.44 -22.84
N PRO A 115 3.09 -0.82 -23.74
CA PRO A 115 3.88 -2.05 -23.59
C PRO A 115 4.68 -2.12 -22.29
N ARG A 116 5.27 -1.00 -21.86
CA ARG A 116 6.00 -0.92 -20.58
C ARG A 116 5.07 -1.18 -19.37
N ALA A 117 3.82 -0.73 -19.46
CA ALA A 117 2.83 -0.94 -18.43
C ALA A 117 2.47 -2.43 -18.29
N TYR A 118 2.41 -3.18 -19.40
CA TYR A 118 2.17 -4.63 -19.34
C TYR A 118 3.29 -5.39 -18.63
N ALA A 119 4.56 -4.99 -18.83
CA ALA A 119 5.68 -5.58 -18.10
C ALA A 119 5.58 -5.32 -16.59
N ALA A 120 5.18 -4.12 -16.18
CA ALA A 120 4.94 -3.78 -14.77
C ALA A 120 3.76 -4.60 -14.20
N ALA A 121 2.65 -4.71 -14.94
CA ALA A 121 1.51 -5.55 -14.55
C ALA A 121 1.92 -7.01 -14.34
N ALA A 122 2.77 -7.56 -15.22
CA ALA A 122 3.31 -8.91 -15.07
C ALA A 122 4.11 -9.09 -13.77
N GLY A 123 4.83 -8.06 -13.32
CA GLY A 123 5.52 -8.04 -12.03
C GLY A 123 4.57 -8.30 -10.86
N PHE A 124 3.46 -7.57 -10.79
CA PHE A 124 2.45 -7.75 -9.75
C PHE A 124 1.72 -9.09 -9.87
N LEU A 125 1.39 -9.52 -11.10
CA LEU A 125 0.78 -10.82 -11.34
C LEU A 125 1.66 -11.99 -10.87
N ARG A 126 3.00 -11.89 -10.98
CA ARG A 126 3.91 -12.89 -10.39
C ARG A 126 3.82 -12.93 -8.87
N LYS A 127 3.67 -11.78 -8.20
CA LYS A 127 3.50 -11.75 -6.74
C LYS A 127 2.18 -12.40 -6.31
N VAL A 128 1.09 -12.12 -7.04
CA VAL A 128 -0.21 -12.78 -6.86
C VAL A 128 -0.09 -14.29 -7.02
N HIS A 129 0.56 -14.75 -8.10
CA HIS A 129 0.78 -16.18 -8.35
C HIS A 129 1.54 -16.84 -7.20
N ARG A 130 2.69 -16.27 -6.80
CA ARG A 130 3.50 -16.80 -5.69
C ARG A 130 2.72 -16.91 -4.38
N LEU A 131 1.90 -15.90 -4.06
CA LEU A 131 1.10 -15.91 -2.83
C LEU A 131 -0.03 -16.94 -2.88
N LEU A 132 -0.68 -17.14 -4.03
CA LEU A 132 -1.70 -18.18 -4.21
C LEU A 132 -1.09 -19.58 -4.21
N GLU A 133 0.08 -19.75 -4.83
CA GLU A 133 0.84 -21.01 -4.85
C GLU A 133 1.23 -21.46 -3.44
N LYS A 134 1.79 -20.56 -2.63
CA LYS A 134 2.11 -20.82 -1.22
C LYS A 134 0.90 -21.26 -0.40
N ARG A 135 -0.31 -20.87 -0.81
CA ARG A 135 -1.58 -21.24 -0.17
C ARG A 135 -2.26 -22.45 -0.80
N GLY A 136 -1.64 -23.08 -1.80
CA GLY A 136 -2.23 -24.21 -2.54
C GLY A 136 -3.43 -23.84 -3.42
N LYS A 137 -3.66 -22.55 -3.69
CA LYS A 137 -4.82 -22.04 -4.44
C LYS A 137 -4.53 -21.88 -5.93
N GLN A 138 -3.96 -22.90 -6.56
CA GLN A 138 -3.59 -22.84 -7.98
C GLN A 138 -4.79 -22.72 -8.93
N GLU A 139 -5.93 -23.30 -8.57
CA GLU A 139 -7.15 -23.15 -9.36
C GLU A 139 -7.64 -21.69 -9.38
N GLU A 140 -7.55 -20.97 -8.26
CA GLU A 140 -7.89 -19.53 -8.22
C GLU A 140 -7.00 -18.72 -9.17
N TRP A 141 -5.70 -19.03 -9.21
CA TRP A 141 -4.76 -18.40 -10.14
C TRP A 141 -5.12 -18.68 -11.60
N ARG A 142 -5.41 -19.94 -11.94
CA ARG A 142 -5.79 -20.34 -13.31
C ARG A 142 -7.09 -19.65 -13.75
N SER A 143 -8.11 -19.64 -12.90
CA SER A 143 -9.37 -18.94 -13.19
C SER A 143 -9.16 -17.44 -13.37
N TYR A 144 -8.37 -16.81 -12.50
CA TYR A 144 -8.09 -15.38 -12.61
C TYR A 144 -7.34 -15.03 -13.89
N LEU A 145 -6.32 -15.82 -14.27
CA LEU A 145 -5.55 -15.59 -15.48
C LEU A 145 -6.40 -15.83 -16.75
N ALA A 146 -7.26 -16.85 -16.74
CA ALA A 146 -8.19 -17.12 -17.84
C ALA A 146 -9.18 -15.95 -18.04
N GLN A 147 -9.73 -15.41 -16.95
CA GLN A 147 -10.59 -14.23 -17.00
C GLN A 147 -9.86 -13.01 -17.56
N LEU A 148 -8.64 -12.75 -17.09
CA LEU A 148 -7.79 -11.65 -17.58
C LEU A 148 -7.54 -11.75 -19.09
N ARG A 149 -7.23 -12.96 -19.59
CA ARG A 149 -7.06 -13.24 -21.03
C ARG A 149 -8.34 -12.98 -21.80
N GLN A 150 -9.49 -13.46 -21.31
CA GLN A 150 -10.78 -13.31 -22.00
C GLN A 150 -11.17 -11.83 -22.12
N VAL A 151 -11.07 -11.06 -21.02
CA VAL A 151 -11.39 -9.63 -21.00
C VAL A 151 -10.46 -8.83 -21.91
N ASN A 152 -9.19 -9.23 -22.01
CA ASN A 152 -8.17 -8.50 -22.75
C ASN A 152 -7.74 -9.17 -24.07
N ALA A 153 -8.53 -10.09 -24.63
CA ALA A 153 -8.16 -10.90 -25.79
C ALA A 153 -7.73 -10.09 -27.03
N ARG A 154 -8.22 -8.86 -27.17
CA ARG A 154 -7.86 -7.94 -28.27
C ARG A 154 -6.48 -7.30 -28.10
N LYS A 155 -5.90 -7.32 -26.90
CA LYS A 155 -4.60 -6.71 -26.57
C LYS A 155 -3.48 -7.73 -26.74
N ARG A 156 -3.09 -8.02 -28.00
CA ARG A 156 -2.12 -9.09 -28.35
C ARG A 156 -0.84 -9.08 -27.50
N ARG A 157 -0.21 -7.91 -27.33
CA ARG A 157 1.00 -7.77 -26.50
C ARG A 157 0.77 -8.11 -25.03
N LEU A 158 -0.42 -7.84 -24.48
CA LEU A 158 -0.74 -8.24 -23.12
C LEU A 158 -0.96 -9.75 -23.05
N VAL A 159 -1.63 -10.34 -24.03
CA VAL A 159 -1.83 -11.80 -24.09
C VAL A 159 -0.48 -12.53 -24.13
N GLU A 160 0.46 -12.08 -24.96
CA GLU A 160 1.85 -12.61 -24.98
C GLU A 160 2.51 -12.55 -23.59
N VAL A 161 2.40 -11.39 -22.90
CA VAL A 161 2.93 -11.22 -21.55
C VAL A 161 2.25 -12.15 -20.53
N LEU A 162 0.95 -12.40 -20.67
CA LEU A 162 0.21 -13.34 -19.81
C LEU A 162 0.57 -14.79 -20.11
N ASP A 163 0.89 -15.12 -21.37
CA ASP A 163 1.32 -16.46 -21.78
C ASP A 163 2.73 -16.77 -21.27
N ASP A 164 3.62 -15.79 -21.29
CA ASP A 164 4.96 -15.89 -20.68
C ASP A 164 4.91 -16.20 -19.18
N LEU A 165 3.87 -15.75 -18.47
CA LEU A 165 3.66 -16.06 -17.04
C LEU A 165 3.32 -17.54 -16.79
N VAL A 166 2.79 -18.25 -17.79
CA VAL A 166 2.47 -19.68 -17.72
C VAL A 166 3.63 -20.54 -18.24
N GLY A 167 4.37 -20.04 -19.23
CA GLY A 167 5.36 -20.80 -19.99
C GLY A 167 6.77 -20.88 -19.39
N ARG A 168 7.15 -20.02 -18.43
CA ARG A 168 8.48 -20.08 -17.79
C ARG A 168 8.42 -20.71 -16.39
N PRO A 169 9.00 -21.91 -16.18
CA PRO A 169 9.37 -22.37 -14.86
C PRO A 169 10.36 -21.38 -14.25
N ILE A 170 10.16 -21.05 -12.98
CA ILE A 170 10.90 -20.04 -12.25
C ILE A 170 12.34 -20.51 -12.09
N ILE A 171 13.30 -19.86 -12.76
CA ILE A 171 14.70 -19.88 -12.31
C ILE A 171 14.78 -18.80 -11.24
N GLU A 172 14.83 -19.23 -9.99
CA GLU A 172 15.24 -18.38 -8.88
C GLU A 172 16.67 -17.89 -9.12
N ARG A 173 16.89 -16.60 -8.94
CA ARG A 173 18.21 -15.97 -8.84
C ARG A 173 18.33 -15.32 -7.48
#